data_AF-A0A929YGI4-F1
#
_entry.id   AF-A0A929YGI4-F1
#
_cell.length_a   1.000
_cell.length_b   1.000
_cell.length_c   1.000
_cell.angle_alpha   90.00
_cell.angle_beta   90.00
_cell.angle_gamma   90.00
#
_symmetry.space_group_name_H-M   'P 1'
#
loop_
_entity.id
_entity.type
_entity.pdbx_description
1 polymer ?
#
loop_
_entity_poly.entity_id
_entity_poly.type
_entity_poly.pdbx_seq_one_letter_code
_entity_poly.pdbx_strand_id
1 'polypeptide(L)'
;MKNNINNNQERVEVMALFGYEMTPCQPLNFKKRSGEEFEVTELLQTHIRFIGNTAIHIFDVIAGQSNYQLSFNATDLSWHLRLA
;
A
#
# COMPACT_ATOMS: atom_id res chain seq x y z
N MET A 1 -0.23 -21.88 15.04
CA MET A 1 0.07 -20.43 15.08
C MET A 1 -1.20 -19.69 14.73
N LYS A 2 -1.71 -18.83 15.61
CA LYS A 2 -2.92 -18.04 15.35
C LYS A 2 -2.54 -16.90 14.40
N ASN A 3 -3.05 -16.93 13.17
CA ASN A 3 -2.96 -15.79 12.26
C ASN A 3 -3.87 -14.68 12.81
N ASN A 4 -3.31 -13.77 13.60
CA ASN A 4 -3.96 -12.50 13.91
C ASN A 4 -3.97 -11.68 12.61
N ILE A 5 -5.02 -11.89 11.81
CA ILE A 5 -5.35 -10.99 10.70
C ILE A 5 -5.84 -9.72 11.38
N ASN A 6 -4.95 -8.72 11.47
CA ASN A 6 -5.30 -7.41 12.00
C ASN A 6 -6.39 -6.81 11.11
N ASN A 7 -7.62 -6.73 11.63
CA ASN A 7 -8.82 -6.16 10.99
C ASN A 7 -8.74 -4.64 10.68
N ASN A 8 -7.55 -4.04 10.65
CA ASN A 8 -7.37 -2.59 10.48
C ASN A 8 -6.83 -2.20 9.10
N GLN A 9 -7.09 -3.02 8.09
CA GLN A 9 -6.67 -2.80 6.71
C GLN A 9 -7.90 -2.47 5.86
N GLU A 10 -8.01 -1.21 5.41
CA GLU A 10 -9.06 -0.75 4.51
C GLU A 10 -8.66 -1.07 3.06
N ARG A 11 -9.56 -1.64 2.24
CA ARG A 11 -9.30 -1.79 0.80
C ARG A 11 -9.43 -0.43 0.11
N VAL A 12 -8.45 -0.07 -0.71
CA VAL A 12 -8.38 1.21 -1.41
C VAL A 12 -8.13 1.03 -2.90
N GLU A 13 -8.52 2.02 -3.69
CA GLU A 13 -8.10 2.14 -5.09
C GLU A 13 -6.76 2.91 -5.11
N VAL A 14 -5.83 2.54 -5.98
CA VAL A 14 -4.50 3.16 -6.03
C VAL A 14 -4.08 3.35 -7.49
N MET A 15 -3.66 4.55 -7.85
CA MET A 15 -2.91 4.78 -9.08
C MET A 15 -1.43 4.61 -8.79
N ALA A 16 -0.77 3.72 -9.53
CA ALA A 16 0.64 3.42 -9.36
C ALA A 16 1.36 3.34 -10.70
N LEU A 17 2.65 3.72 -10.70
CA LEU A 17 3.56 3.53 -11.82
C LEU A 17 4.32 2.22 -11.63
N PHE A 18 4.40 1.41 -12.68
CA PHE A 18 5.20 0.19 -12.71
C PHE A 18 6.40 0.37 -13.64
N GLY A 19 7.56 -0.15 -13.22
CA GLY A 19 8.78 -0.15 -14.06
C GLY A 19 9.46 1.22 -14.19
N TYR A 20 9.33 2.09 -13.19
CA TYR A 20 10.04 3.36 -13.13
C TYR A 20 11.27 3.23 -12.21
N GLU A 21 12.47 3.46 -12.76
CA GLU A 21 13.76 3.35 -12.05
C GLU A 21 14.01 1.97 -11.39
N MET A 22 14.74 1.90 -10.28
CA MET A 22 15.05 0.65 -9.56
C MET A 22 13.86 0.09 -8.76
N THR A 23 12.74 0.80 -8.73
CA THR A 23 11.56 0.46 -7.90
C THR A 23 10.47 -0.14 -8.79
N PRO A 24 10.06 -1.40 -8.58
CA PRO A 24 9.14 -2.08 -9.50
C PRO A 24 7.73 -1.48 -9.52
N CYS A 25 7.33 -0.78 -8.46
CA CYS A 25 6.02 -0.16 -8.30
C CYS A 25 6.14 1.09 -7.42
N GLN A 26 5.49 2.19 -7.79
CA GLN A 26 5.43 3.43 -7.03
C GLN A 26 3.97 3.94 -6.95
N PRO A 27 3.36 4.00 -5.76
CA PRO A 27 2.03 4.58 -5.60
C PRO A 27 2.07 6.11 -5.76
N LEU A 28 1.09 6.67 -6.48
CA LEU A 28 0.97 8.11 -6.74
C LEU A 28 -0.22 8.72 -6.00
N ASN A 29 -1.36 8.06 -6.02
CA ASN A 29 -2.54 8.46 -5.26
C ASN A 29 -3.30 7.24 -4.79
N PHE A 30 -4.18 7.44 -3.81
CA PHE A 30 -5.12 6.42 -3.38
C PHE A 30 -6.46 7.02 -2.99
N LYS A 31 -7.52 6.23 -3.19
CA LYS A 31 -8.89 6.59 -2.84
C LYS A 31 -9.45 5.60 -1.83
N LYS A 32 -9.86 6.14 -0.69
CA LYS A 32 -10.54 5.40 0.38
C LYS A 32 -11.94 4.99 -0.07
N ARG A 33 -12.53 3.99 0.61
CA ARG A 33 -13.91 3.57 0.34
C ARG A 33 -14.93 4.67 0.64
N SER A 34 -14.60 5.61 1.54
CA SER A 34 -15.39 6.81 1.80
C SER A 34 -15.51 7.73 0.57
N GLY A 35 -14.63 7.58 -0.41
CA GLY A 35 -14.54 8.43 -1.59
C GLY A 35 -13.48 9.53 -1.48
N GLU A 36 -12.85 9.70 -0.31
CA GLU A 36 -11.72 10.61 -0.12
C GLU A 36 -10.50 10.12 -0.91
N GLU A 37 -9.87 11.04 -1.64
CA GLU A 37 -8.68 10.78 -2.44
C GLU A 37 -7.49 11.55 -1.86
N PHE A 38 -6.33 10.91 -1.86
CA PHE A 38 -5.10 11.42 -1.30
C PHE A 38 -3.97 11.25 -2.31
N GLU A 39 -3.25 12.35 -2.56
CA GLU A 39 -1.98 12.32 -3.30
C GLU A 39 -0.85 11.89 -2.34
N VAL A 40 0.00 10.98 -2.81
CA VAL A 40 1.23 10.60 -2.13
C VAL A 40 2.27 11.68 -2.37
N THR A 41 2.61 12.43 -1.32
CA THR A 41 3.58 13.53 -1.41
C THR A 41 5.01 13.06 -1.16
N GLU A 42 5.18 11.97 -0.39
CA GLU A 42 6.51 11.40 -0.11
C GLU A 42 6.43 9.89 0.08
N LEU A 43 7.41 9.17 -0.48
CA LEU A 43 7.62 7.74 -0.25
C LEU A 43 8.78 7.57 0.73
N LEU A 44 8.48 7.10 1.95
CA LEU A 44 9.45 7.00 3.04
C LEU A 44 10.22 5.69 3.01
N GLN A 45 9.51 4.57 2.85
CA GLN A 45 10.11 3.24 2.86
C GLN A 45 9.36 2.30 1.92
N THR A 46 10.10 1.42 1.27
CA THR A 46 9.54 0.30 0.51
C THR A 46 10.19 -1.00 0.95
N HIS A 47 9.38 -2.03 1.16
CA HIS A 47 9.87 -3.38 1.42
C HIS A 47 8.87 -4.43 0.95
N ILE A 48 9.33 -5.68 0.83
CA ILE A 48 8.48 -6.82 0.43
C ILE A 48 8.36 -7.77 1.61
N ARG A 49 7.13 -8.17 1.93
CA ARG A 49 6.84 -9.23 2.88
C ARG A 49 6.30 -10.44 2.14
N PHE A 50 6.93 -11.59 2.35
CA PHE A 50 6.45 -12.86 1.82
C PHE A 50 5.55 -13.57 2.86
N ILE A 51 4.33 -13.94 2.45
CA ILE A 51 3.40 -14.76 3.25
C ILE A 51 3.06 -16.01 2.44
N GLY A 52 3.67 -17.14 2.80
CA GLY A 52 3.66 -18.32 1.94
C GLY A 52 4.29 -17.98 0.59
N ASN A 53 3.55 -18.23 -0.51
CA ASN A 53 3.99 -17.91 -1.86
C ASN A 53 3.56 -16.51 -2.33
N THR A 54 2.86 -15.75 -1.48
CA THR A 54 2.38 -14.42 -1.83
C THR A 54 3.43 -13.36 -1.46
N ALA A 55 3.77 -12.51 -2.44
CA ALA A 55 4.54 -11.30 -2.21
C ALA A 55 3.59 -10.12 -1.93
N ILE A 56 3.79 -9.46 -0.78
CA ILE A 56 3.10 -8.22 -0.42
C ILE A 56 4.12 -7.10 -0.48
N HIS A 57 3.96 -6.19 -1.42
CA HIS A 57 4.74 -4.96 -1.49
C HIS A 57 4.17 -3.95 -0.51
N ILE A 58 5.02 -3.38 0.33
CA ILE A 58 4.62 -2.46 1.38
C ILE A 58 5.33 -1.13 1.15
N PHE A 59 4.55 -0.05 1.20
CA PHE A 59 4.96 1.31 0.95
C PHE A 59 4.51 2.18 2.12
N ASP A 60 5.46 2.73 2.87
CA ASP A 60 5.19 3.74 3.87
C ASP A 60 5.28 5.11 3.19
N VAL A 61 4.19 5.88 3.28
CA VAL A 61 4.00 7.12 2.51
C VAL A 61 3.47 8.24 3.38
N ILE A 62 3.78 9.48 3.01
CA ILE A 62 3.08 10.67 3.51
C ILE A 62 2.01 11.06 2.50
N ALA A 63 0.79 11.28 2.99
CA ALA A 63 -0.30 11.81 2.19
C ALA A 63 -1.19 12.73 3.03
N GLY A 64 -1.42 13.96 2.55
CA GLY A 64 -2.05 15.01 3.35
C GLY A 64 -1.23 15.34 4.60
N GLN A 65 -1.82 15.15 5.79
CA GLN A 65 -1.17 15.42 7.09
C GLN A 65 -0.87 14.14 7.88
N SER A 66 -0.81 12.99 7.22
CA SER A 66 -0.69 11.70 7.92
C SER A 66 0.26 10.75 7.21
N ASN A 67 0.83 9.86 8.02
CA ASN A 67 1.62 8.73 7.54
C ASN A 67 0.70 7.54 7.33
N TYR A 68 0.82 6.91 6.18
CA TYR A 68 0.04 5.75 5.81
C TYR A 68 0.96 4.62 5.37
N GLN A 69 0.46 3.40 5.51
CA GLN A 69 1.05 2.24 4.87
C GLN A 69 0.09 1.67 3.84
N LEU A 70 0.53 1.69 2.58
CA LEU A 70 -0.11 1.01 1.48
C LEU A 70 0.53 -0.38 1.32
N SER A 71 -0.30 -1.39 1.14
CA SER A 71 0.14 -2.76 0.88
C SER A 71 -0.53 -3.30 -0.37
N PHE A 72 0.29 -3.72 -1.33
CA PHE A 72 -0.14 -4.32 -2.58
C PHE A 72 0.13 -5.83 -2.56
N ASN A 73 -0.93 -6.62 -2.66
CA ASN A 73 -0.83 -8.06 -2.78
C ASN A 73 -0.67 -8.44 -4.26
N ALA A 74 0.52 -8.95 -4.63
CA ALA A 74 0.86 -9.27 -6.01
C ALA A 74 0.11 -10.51 -6.56
N THR A 75 -0.58 -11.28 -5.70
CA THR A 75 -1.33 -12.47 -6.11
C THR A 75 -2.77 -12.13 -6.52
N ASP A 76 -3.48 -11.33 -5.73
CA ASP A 76 -4.88 -10.97 -5.97
C ASP A 76 -5.08 -9.54 -6.50
N LEU A 77 -3.97 -8.81 -6.68
CA LEU A 77 -3.91 -7.44 -7.20
C LEU A 77 -4.72 -6.44 -6.36
N SER A 78 -4.83 -6.67 -5.05
CA SER A 78 -5.54 -5.79 -4.14
C SER A 78 -4.60 -4.85 -3.38
N TRP A 79 -5.09 -3.63 -3.15
CA TRP A 79 -4.43 -2.63 -2.33
C TRP A 79 -5.16 -2.46 -1.00
N HIS A 80 -4.39 -2.37 0.07
CA HIS A 80 -4.89 -2.12 1.41
C HIS A 80 -4.12 -0.99 2.09
N LEU A 81 -4.85 -0.16 2.82
CA LEU A 81 -4.38 0.99 3.56
C LEU A 81 -4.48 0.72 5.06
N ARG A 82 -3.49 1.19 5.81
CA ARG A 82 -3.61 1.43 7.26
C ARG A 82 -2.87 2.70 7.65
N LEU A 83 -3.23 3.28 8.79
CA LEU A 83 -2.39 4.30 9.43
C LEU A 83 -1.08 3.66 9.88
N ALA A 84 0.03 4.34 9.62
CA ALA A 84 1.38 3.90 9.97
C ALA A 84 1.80 4.43 11.35
#